data_AF-A0A7L4N713-F1
#
_entry.id   AF-A0A7L4N713-F1
#
_cell.length_a   1.000
_cell.length_b   1.000
_cell.length_c   1.000
_cell.angle_alpha   90.00
_cell.angle_beta   90.00
_cell.angle_gamma   90.00
#
_symmetry.space_group_name_H-M   'P 1'
#
loop_
_entity.id
_entity.type
_entity.pdbx_description
1 polymer ?
#
loop_
_entity_poly.entity_id
_entity_poly.type
_entity_poly.pdbx_seq_one_letter_code
_entity_poly.pdbx_strand_id
1 'polypeptide(L)'
;MPLWLRDHSWRQSDSAVYLSLPVRGLRVTPANIFCTDRYLKVSIPPFLFEAFLYAPIDDTNSTAKIGNGIIFFTLYKKEVAMWDSLTVANANKEELQYLRQKAVLNAHEKAKVETEAKKVTKQQHIKYALEATMKLEEAERKRIEDLKEKELQKVTKELELWKKQQRDAEEQKRVQKEGEPRQEAEQLEKKKEKMSTTRIPNKGISKTRLQPPKGRDSSSMFSEDLKEEQLPAPRSAATIKINFTSRVFPTPLRESRVAEEEEWLRKQAEARRTASADVFDLEDLKEEEKNPDWLKDKGNKLFATGNYLGAVAAYNLALRLNNQLPLLYLNRAACHLQLRNFHKAIEDSSKALELLVPAVAANENARVKAHVRRGTAFCQLELYTEGLQDYEAALRIDGKNKTIEEDAEKIRRLIQGTMQDS
;
A
#
# COMPACT_ATOMS: atom_id res chain seq x y z
N MET A 1 21.16 20.17 -50.38
CA MET A 1 20.02 21.09 -50.57
C MET A 1 18.80 20.27 -50.96
N PRO A 2 17.60 20.57 -50.44
CA PRO A 2 16.38 19.89 -50.87
C PRO A 2 16.06 20.23 -52.33
N LEU A 3 15.59 19.23 -53.08
CA LEU A 3 15.14 19.38 -54.47
C LEU A 3 13.65 19.75 -54.47
N TRP A 4 13.32 20.90 -55.06
CA TRP A 4 11.94 21.36 -55.13
C TRP A 4 11.15 20.58 -56.17
N LEU A 5 10.08 19.89 -55.75
CA LEU A 5 9.13 19.26 -56.66
C LEU A 5 8.26 20.35 -57.28
N ARG A 6 8.47 20.62 -58.57
CA ARG A 6 7.65 21.57 -59.34
C ARG A 6 6.57 20.88 -60.15
N ASP A 7 6.78 19.61 -60.49
CA ASP A 7 5.81 18.81 -61.24
C ASP A 7 4.66 18.42 -60.32
N HIS A 8 3.51 19.06 -60.50
CA HIS A 8 2.28 18.75 -59.80
C HIS A 8 1.10 18.90 -60.75
N SER A 9 0.08 18.06 -60.60
CA SER A 9 -1.18 18.24 -61.33
C SER A 9 -2.34 18.22 -60.36
N TRP A 10 -3.25 19.16 -60.52
CA TRP A 10 -4.40 19.32 -59.63
C TRP A 10 -5.70 19.40 -60.43
N ARG A 11 -6.78 18.95 -59.80
CA ARG A 11 -8.15 19.03 -60.30
C ARG A 11 -9.03 19.47 -59.14
N GLN A 12 -10.19 20.02 -59.44
CA GLN A 12 -11.14 20.42 -58.40
C GLN A 12 -12.56 20.05 -58.76
N SER A 13 -13.36 19.97 -57.71
CA SER A 13 -14.81 19.98 -57.71
C SER A 13 -15.28 21.13 -56.81
N ASP A 14 -16.58 21.37 -56.76
CA ASP A 14 -17.14 22.45 -55.93
C ASP A 14 -16.79 22.28 -54.44
N SER A 15 -16.67 21.03 -53.98
CA SER A 15 -16.43 20.66 -52.58
C SER A 15 -15.01 20.16 -52.26
N ALA A 16 -14.20 19.80 -53.26
CA ALA A 16 -12.90 19.16 -53.02
C ALA A 16 -11.84 19.54 -54.06
N VAL A 17 -10.57 19.43 -53.65
CA VAL A 17 -9.39 19.60 -54.49
C VAL A 17 -8.58 18.31 -54.47
N TYR A 18 -8.27 17.82 -55.66
CA TYR A 18 -7.46 16.64 -55.88
C TYR A 18 -6.08 17.07 -56.36
N LEU A 19 -5.04 16.82 -55.56
CA LEU A 19 -3.67 17.15 -55.91
C LEU A 19 -2.85 15.87 -56.06
N SER A 20 -2.15 15.76 -57.18
CA SER A 20 -1.24 14.64 -57.47
C SER A 20 0.20 15.14 -57.59
N LEU A 21 1.08 14.54 -56.79
CA LEU A 21 2.51 14.82 -56.76
C LEU A 21 3.28 13.58 -57.19
N PRO A 22 3.80 13.52 -58.43
CA PRO A 22 4.66 12.43 -58.88
C PRO A 22 6.04 12.53 -58.21
N VAL A 23 6.45 11.47 -57.52
CA VAL A 23 7.76 11.36 -56.87
C VAL A 23 8.51 10.18 -57.50
N ARG A 24 9.31 10.47 -58.54
CA ARG A 24 10.03 9.45 -59.31
C ARG A 24 11.22 8.90 -58.52
N GLY A 25 11.34 7.57 -58.45
CA GLY A 25 12.57 6.89 -58.02
C GLY A 25 12.71 6.54 -56.54
N LEU A 26 11.67 6.68 -55.71
CA LEU A 26 11.77 6.35 -54.29
C LEU A 26 11.24 4.95 -53.95
N ARG A 27 12.08 4.16 -53.26
CA ARG A 27 11.66 3.01 -52.46
C ARG A 27 11.12 3.53 -51.13
N VAL A 28 9.85 3.24 -50.85
CA VAL A 28 9.04 3.49 -49.64
C VAL A 28 9.79 4.10 -48.43
N THR A 29 10.14 5.38 -48.49
CA THR A 29 10.53 6.16 -47.31
C THR A 29 9.28 6.80 -46.70
N PRO A 30 9.16 6.89 -45.36
CA PRO A 30 8.03 7.58 -44.74
C PRO A 30 8.00 9.04 -45.20
N ALA A 31 6.90 9.44 -45.84
CA ALA A 31 6.71 10.82 -46.26
C ALA A 31 6.27 11.67 -45.07
N ASN A 32 6.99 12.76 -44.80
CA ASN A 32 6.56 13.74 -43.81
C ASN A 32 5.61 14.73 -44.49
N ILE A 33 4.32 14.52 -44.29
CA ILE A 33 3.24 15.38 -44.78
C ILE A 33 2.77 16.26 -43.61
N PHE A 34 2.85 17.57 -43.79
CA PHE A 34 2.30 18.56 -42.87
C PHE A 34 1.21 19.33 -43.60
N CYS A 35 -0.02 19.22 -43.11
CA CYS A 35 -1.20 19.85 -43.69
C CYS A 35 -1.85 20.71 -42.62
N THR A 36 -2.25 21.92 -42.98
CA THR A 36 -3.12 22.79 -42.18
C THR A 36 -4.20 23.38 -43.09
N ASP A 37 -5.05 24.23 -42.52
CA ASP A 37 -6.08 24.99 -43.21
C ASP A 37 -5.61 25.67 -44.51
N ARG A 38 -4.45 26.32 -44.55
CA ARG A 38 -3.97 27.07 -45.72
C ARG A 38 -2.56 26.69 -46.18
N TYR A 39 -1.95 25.67 -45.58
CA TYR A 39 -0.56 25.33 -45.85
C TYR A 39 -0.39 23.83 -45.99
N LEU A 40 0.25 23.42 -47.09
CA LEU A 40 0.60 22.04 -47.37
C LEU A 40 2.10 21.95 -47.61
N LYS A 41 2.78 21.13 -46.81
CA LYS A 41 4.20 20.82 -46.96
C LYS A 41 4.39 19.32 -47.03
N VAL A 42 5.11 18.87 -48.06
CA VAL A 42 5.48 17.47 -48.22
C VAL A 42 6.99 17.39 -48.30
N SER A 43 7.60 16.68 -47.35
CA SER A 43 9.04 16.52 -47.23
C SER A 43 9.39 15.05 -47.36
N ILE A 44 10.09 14.69 -48.44
CA ILE A 44 10.56 13.33 -48.71
C ILE A 44 12.00 13.41 -49.19
N PRO A 45 13.00 13.24 -48.34
CA PRO A 45 14.40 13.45 -48.72
C PRO A 45 14.79 12.71 -50.01
N PRO A 46 15.37 13.38 -51.02
CA PRO A 46 15.82 14.78 -51.04
C PRO A 46 14.75 15.82 -51.47
N PHE A 47 13.54 15.41 -51.81
CA PHE A 47 12.46 16.24 -52.35
C PHE A 47 11.68 17.06 -51.30
N LEU A 48 11.26 18.26 -51.68
CA LEU A 48 10.41 19.15 -50.91
C LEU A 48 9.33 19.78 -51.81
N PHE A 49 8.09 19.77 -51.34
CA PHE A 49 6.97 20.49 -51.92
C PHE A 49 6.33 21.39 -50.87
N GLU A 50 6.00 22.61 -51.23
CA GLU A 50 5.35 23.60 -50.37
C GLU A 50 4.29 24.33 -51.19
N ALA A 51 3.06 24.36 -50.69
CA ALA A 51 1.94 25.03 -51.33
C ALA A 51 1.13 25.80 -50.28
N PHE A 52 0.88 27.08 -50.57
CA PHE A 52 0.01 27.95 -49.79
C PHE A 52 -1.34 27.99 -50.47
N LEU A 53 -2.31 27.27 -49.93
CA LEU A 53 -3.61 27.06 -50.56
C LEU A 53 -4.39 28.37 -50.70
N TYR A 54 -5.14 28.51 -51.79
CA TYR A 54 -5.94 29.70 -52.09
C TYR A 54 -6.98 30.00 -50.99
N ALA A 55 -7.69 28.97 -50.52
CA ALA A 55 -8.74 29.08 -49.52
C ALA A 55 -8.58 27.99 -48.43
N PRO A 56 -9.19 28.17 -47.25
CA PRO A 56 -9.04 27.22 -46.16
C PRO A 56 -9.68 25.85 -46.49
N ILE A 57 -8.95 24.79 -46.16
CA ILE A 57 -9.39 23.40 -46.25
C ILE A 57 -9.72 22.83 -44.88
N ASP A 58 -10.53 21.77 -44.88
CA ASP A 58 -10.81 20.98 -43.70
C ASP A 58 -9.71 19.93 -43.50
N ASP A 59 -8.81 20.23 -42.57
CA ASP A 59 -7.69 19.36 -42.19
C ASP A 59 -8.14 17.99 -41.64
N THR A 60 -9.30 17.91 -40.97
CA THR A 60 -9.72 16.67 -40.30
C THR A 60 -10.29 15.62 -41.25
N ASN A 61 -10.95 16.06 -42.33
CA ASN A 61 -11.57 15.16 -43.31
C ASN A 61 -10.71 14.93 -44.56
N SER A 62 -9.68 15.76 -44.76
CA SER A 62 -8.77 15.64 -45.90
C SER A 62 -7.87 14.41 -45.75
N THR A 63 -7.63 13.71 -46.86
CA THR A 63 -6.86 12.46 -46.87
C THR A 63 -5.70 12.52 -47.85
N ALA A 64 -4.59 11.87 -47.50
CA ALA A 64 -3.42 11.71 -48.37
C ALA A 64 -3.14 10.22 -48.56
N LYS A 65 -3.11 9.78 -49.82
CA LYS A 65 -2.79 8.40 -50.22
C LYS A 65 -1.44 8.40 -50.92
N ILE A 66 -0.50 7.62 -50.40
CA ILE A 66 0.83 7.46 -50.98
C ILE A 66 0.87 6.09 -51.66
N GLY A 67 1.10 6.03 -52.97
CA GLY A 67 1.15 4.77 -53.71
C GLY A 67 1.77 4.90 -55.09
N ASN A 68 2.48 3.86 -55.54
CA ASN A 68 3.02 3.75 -56.91
C ASN A 68 3.87 4.95 -57.37
N GLY A 69 4.64 5.57 -56.45
CA GLY A 69 5.46 6.74 -56.77
C GLY A 69 4.67 8.04 -56.99
N ILE A 70 3.40 8.09 -56.56
CA ILE A 70 2.55 9.28 -56.61
C ILE A 70 1.92 9.50 -55.23
N ILE A 71 1.89 10.75 -54.77
CA ILE A 71 1.11 11.15 -53.61
C ILE A 71 -0.16 11.82 -54.11
N PHE A 72 -1.29 11.26 -53.73
CA PHE A 72 -2.61 11.76 -54.09
C PHE A 72 -3.29 12.34 -52.85
N PHE A 73 -3.58 13.63 -52.88
CA PHE A 73 -4.31 14.34 -51.85
C PHE A 73 -5.74 14.55 -52.28
N THR A 74 -6.67 14.23 -51.38
CA THR A 74 -8.07 14.63 -51.46
C THR A 74 -8.31 15.66 -50.35
N LEU A 75 -8.31 16.93 -50.71
CA LEU A 75 -8.47 18.05 -49.79
C LEU A 75 -9.91 18.56 -49.86
N TYR A 76 -10.63 18.58 -48.75
CA TYR A 76 -12.00 19.10 -48.72
C TYR A 76 -12.00 20.59 -48.45
N LYS A 77 -12.76 21.36 -49.25
CA LYS A 77 -12.86 22.81 -49.10
C LYS A 77 -13.77 23.13 -47.91
N LYS A 78 -13.40 24.10 -47.08
CA LYS A 78 -14.27 24.58 -45.99
C LYS A 78 -15.43 25.41 -46.53
N GLU A 79 -15.21 26.10 -47.64
CA GLU A 79 -16.20 26.89 -48.38
C GLU A 79 -16.37 26.31 -49.78
N VAL A 80 -17.63 26.08 -50.18
CA VAL A 80 -17.96 25.51 -51.50
C VAL A 80 -17.77 26.60 -52.56
N ALA A 81 -16.57 26.68 -53.12
CA ALA A 81 -16.20 27.67 -54.13
C ALA A 81 -15.16 27.11 -55.11
N MET A 82 -15.26 27.49 -56.38
CA MET A 82 -14.25 27.16 -57.39
C MET A 82 -13.01 28.04 -57.19
N TRP A 83 -11.82 27.43 -57.26
CA TRP A 83 -10.55 28.13 -57.06
C TRP A 83 -9.95 28.51 -58.41
N ASP A 84 -9.58 29.78 -58.57
CA ASP A 84 -8.91 30.26 -59.78
C ASP A 84 -7.46 29.75 -59.89
N SER A 85 -6.86 29.42 -58.75
CA SER A 85 -5.50 28.88 -58.64
C SER A 85 -5.38 27.96 -57.42
N LEU A 86 -4.47 26.99 -57.46
CA LEU A 86 -4.19 26.12 -56.31
C LEU A 86 -3.54 26.91 -55.17
N THR A 87 -2.66 27.85 -55.52
CA THR A 87 -1.86 28.64 -54.59
C THR A 87 -2.19 30.12 -54.67
N VAL A 88 -2.10 30.85 -53.56
CA VAL A 88 -2.26 32.31 -53.52
C VAL A 88 -1.31 32.98 -54.52
N ALA A 89 -1.85 33.60 -55.57
CA ALA A 89 -1.06 34.28 -56.60
C ALA A 89 -0.51 35.63 -56.07
N ASN A 90 0.74 35.95 -56.41
CA ASN A 90 1.42 37.23 -56.14
C ASN A 90 1.71 37.58 -54.65
N ALA A 91 1.90 36.60 -53.77
CA ALA A 91 2.27 36.88 -52.38
C ALA A 91 3.75 37.27 -52.22
N ASN A 92 4.00 38.31 -51.42
CA ASN A 92 5.37 38.74 -51.09
C ASN A 92 6.09 37.66 -50.25
N LYS A 93 7.41 37.57 -50.35
CA LYS A 93 8.22 36.59 -49.59
C LYS A 93 7.96 36.65 -48.08
N GLU A 94 7.74 37.85 -47.55
CA GLU A 94 7.44 38.10 -46.13
C GLU A 94 6.03 37.61 -45.74
N GLU A 95 5.04 37.79 -46.61
CA GLU A 95 3.67 37.31 -46.40
C GLU A 95 3.63 35.78 -46.39
N LEU A 96 4.34 35.12 -47.30
CA LEU A 96 4.47 33.66 -47.33
C LEU A 96 5.18 33.13 -46.06
N GLN A 97 6.21 33.84 -45.59
CA GLN A 97 6.89 33.50 -44.34
C GLN A 97 5.97 33.64 -43.13
N TYR A 98 5.20 34.73 -43.06
CA TYR A 98 4.21 34.96 -42.01
C TYR A 98 3.12 33.88 -42.02
N LEU A 99 2.56 33.55 -43.18
CA LEU A 99 1.55 32.49 -43.33
C LEU A 99 2.08 31.14 -42.87
N ARG A 100 3.33 30.81 -43.22
CA ARG A 100 4.00 29.58 -42.75
C ARG A 100 4.16 29.56 -41.23
N GLN A 101 4.66 30.65 -40.64
CA GLN A 101 4.83 30.73 -39.18
C GLN A 101 3.49 30.61 -38.46
N LYS A 102 2.46 31.31 -38.95
CA LYS A 102 1.10 31.24 -38.41
C LYS A 102 0.52 29.82 -38.49
N ALA A 103 0.68 29.13 -39.63
CA ALA A 103 0.22 27.76 -39.79
C ALA A 103 0.90 26.79 -38.79
N VAL A 104 2.22 26.93 -38.61
CA VAL A 104 2.99 26.10 -37.65
C VAL A 104 2.58 26.39 -36.22
N LEU A 105 2.39 27.66 -35.85
CA LEU A 105 1.94 28.06 -34.52
C LEU A 105 0.55 27.50 -34.21
N ASN A 106 -0.41 27.68 -35.12
CA ASN A 106 -1.78 27.17 -34.95
C ASN A 106 -1.80 25.64 -34.81
N ALA A 107 -1.01 24.92 -35.62
CA ALA A 107 -0.91 23.46 -35.54
C ALA A 107 -0.34 23.02 -34.17
N HIS A 108 0.66 23.74 -33.67
CA HIS A 108 1.25 23.45 -32.36
C HIS A 108 0.29 23.76 -31.20
N GLU A 109 -0.48 24.84 -31.27
CA GLU A 109 -1.53 25.17 -30.29
C GLU A 109 -2.64 24.12 -30.29
N LYS A 110 -3.14 23.72 -31.48
CA LYS A 110 -4.15 22.65 -31.62
C LYS A 110 -3.64 21.33 -31.04
N ALA A 111 -2.40 20.96 -31.34
CA ALA A 111 -1.79 19.75 -30.78
C ALA A 111 -1.68 19.80 -29.24
N LYS A 112 -1.31 20.95 -28.66
CA LYS A 112 -1.29 21.12 -27.19
C LYS A 112 -2.68 20.93 -26.60
N VAL A 113 -3.70 21.60 -27.14
CA VAL A 113 -5.08 21.49 -26.66
C VAL A 113 -5.57 20.04 -26.76
N GLU A 114 -5.25 19.32 -27.84
CA GLU A 114 -5.59 17.90 -27.96
C GLU A 114 -4.89 17.02 -26.92
N THR A 115 -3.61 17.28 -26.61
CA THR A 115 -2.90 16.54 -25.56
C THR A 115 -3.48 16.82 -24.17
N GLU A 116 -3.85 18.07 -23.88
CA GLU A 116 -4.51 18.45 -22.62
C GLU A 116 -5.89 17.80 -22.51
N ALA A 117 -6.68 17.82 -23.60
CA ALA A 117 -7.98 17.16 -23.64
C ALA A 117 -7.87 15.64 -23.37
N LYS A 118 -6.87 14.97 -23.97
CA LYS A 118 -6.59 13.54 -23.69
C LYS A 118 -6.21 13.28 -22.24
N LYS A 119 -5.46 14.19 -21.61
CA LYS A 119 -5.14 14.08 -20.18
C LYS A 119 -6.39 14.22 -19.32
N VAL A 120 -7.26 15.17 -19.64
CA VAL A 120 -8.53 15.38 -18.92
C VAL A 120 -9.44 14.15 -19.06
N THR A 121 -9.61 13.59 -20.26
CA THR A 121 -10.43 12.38 -20.44
C THR A 121 -9.83 11.18 -19.69
N LYS A 122 -8.50 10.98 -19.72
CA LYS A 122 -7.82 9.94 -18.93
C LYS A 122 -8.10 10.10 -17.43
N GLN A 123 -7.98 11.31 -16.90
CA GLN A 123 -8.28 11.61 -15.49
C GLN A 123 -9.75 11.34 -15.14
N GLN A 124 -10.69 11.70 -16.02
CA GLN A 124 -12.10 11.42 -15.84
C GLN A 124 -12.38 9.91 -15.81
N HIS A 125 -11.77 9.13 -16.71
CA HIS A 125 -11.90 7.68 -16.71
C HIS A 125 -11.36 7.05 -15.42
N ILE A 126 -10.22 7.52 -14.92
CA ILE A 126 -9.65 7.05 -13.64
C ILE A 126 -10.59 7.37 -12.48
N LYS A 127 -11.09 8.61 -12.42
CA LYS A 127 -12.03 9.03 -11.37
C LYS A 127 -13.30 8.18 -11.38
N TYR A 128 -13.87 7.96 -12.57
CA TYR A 128 -15.04 7.11 -12.75
C TYR A 128 -14.79 5.67 -12.30
N ALA A 129 -13.65 5.09 -12.69
CA ALA A 129 -13.27 3.73 -12.29
C ALA A 129 -13.12 3.63 -10.76
N LEU A 130 -12.46 4.60 -10.12
CA LEU A 130 -12.32 4.63 -8.66
C LEU A 130 -13.68 4.72 -7.97
N GLU A 131 -14.56 5.60 -8.42
CA GLU A 131 -15.90 5.76 -7.85
C GLU A 131 -16.73 4.47 -7.99
N ALA A 132 -16.62 3.77 -9.12
CA ALA A 132 -17.26 2.47 -9.31
C ALA A 132 -16.72 1.42 -8.34
N THR A 133 -15.40 1.36 -8.13
CA THR A 133 -14.80 0.43 -7.16
C THR A 133 -15.22 0.72 -5.73
N MET A 134 -15.28 2.00 -5.32
CA MET A 134 -15.77 2.39 -3.99
C MET A 134 -17.22 1.99 -3.77
N LYS A 135 -18.09 2.17 -4.77
CA LYS A 135 -19.49 1.75 -4.70
C LYS A 135 -19.65 0.24 -4.52
N LEU A 136 -18.82 -0.56 -5.20
CA LEU A 136 -18.81 -2.02 -5.04
C LEU A 136 -18.35 -2.41 -3.63
N GLU A 137 -17.24 -1.83 -3.15
CA GLU A 137 -16.73 -2.11 -1.80
C GLU A 137 -17.72 -1.69 -0.71
N GLU A 138 -18.39 -0.54 -0.85
CA GLU A 138 -19.43 -0.08 0.08
C GLU A 138 -20.63 -1.03 0.11
N ALA A 139 -21.06 -1.54 -1.06
CA ALA A 139 -22.14 -2.51 -1.13
C ALA A 139 -21.75 -3.85 -0.47
N GLU A 140 -20.51 -4.30 -0.66
CA GLU A 140 -19.98 -5.49 0.02
C GLU A 140 -19.92 -5.30 1.54
N ARG A 141 -19.44 -4.15 2.02
CA ARG A 141 -19.40 -3.83 3.45
C ARG A 141 -20.80 -3.85 4.07
N LYS A 142 -21.77 -3.18 3.45
CA LYS A 142 -23.17 -3.20 3.91
C LYS A 142 -23.73 -4.62 3.97
N ARG A 143 -23.44 -5.44 2.95
CA ARG A 143 -23.86 -6.85 2.94
C ARG A 143 -23.25 -7.65 4.09
N ILE A 144 -21.99 -7.40 4.44
CA ILE A 144 -21.31 -8.05 5.57
C ILE A 144 -21.91 -7.57 6.90
N GLU A 145 -22.18 -6.27 7.03
CA GLU A 145 -22.83 -5.69 8.22
C GLU A 145 -24.23 -6.28 8.44
N ASP A 146 -25.05 -6.36 7.40
CA ASP A 146 -26.37 -6.98 7.46
C ASP A 146 -26.30 -8.46 7.88
N LEU A 147 -25.29 -9.19 7.39
CA LEU A 147 -25.05 -10.58 7.80
C LEU A 147 -24.64 -10.66 9.27
N LYS A 148 -23.73 -9.79 9.73
CA LYS A 148 -23.32 -9.72 11.14
C LYS A 148 -24.52 -9.41 12.04
N GLU A 149 -25.34 -8.43 11.68
CA GLU A 149 -26.52 -8.06 12.46
C GLU A 149 -27.53 -9.21 12.54
N LYS A 150 -27.78 -9.91 11.43
CA LYS A 150 -28.66 -11.10 11.42
C LYS A 150 -28.13 -12.21 12.35
N GLU A 151 -26.84 -12.50 12.31
CA GLU A 151 -26.24 -13.48 13.20
C GLU A 151 -26.30 -13.02 14.67
N LEU A 152 -26.03 -11.74 14.95
CA LEU A 152 -26.21 -11.17 16.29
C LEU A 152 -27.64 -11.33 16.78
N GLN A 153 -28.64 -11.04 15.95
CA GLN A 153 -30.05 -11.19 16.28
C GLN A 153 -30.47 -12.65 16.53
N LYS A 154 -29.86 -13.62 15.85
CA LYS A 154 -30.11 -15.05 16.12
C LYS A 154 -29.52 -15.45 17.47
N VAL A 155 -28.25 -15.11 17.70
CA VAL A 155 -27.54 -15.43 18.94
C VAL A 155 -28.24 -14.80 20.15
N THR A 156 -28.74 -13.57 20.03
CA THR A 156 -29.47 -12.91 21.13
C THR A 156 -30.79 -13.64 21.45
N LYS A 157 -31.56 -14.04 20.43
CA LYS A 157 -32.79 -14.84 20.61
C LYS A 157 -32.49 -16.20 21.25
N GLU A 158 -31.44 -16.88 20.81
CA GLU A 158 -31.00 -18.16 21.38
C GLU A 158 -30.59 -18.00 22.85
N LEU A 159 -29.85 -16.93 23.19
CA LEU A 159 -29.47 -16.61 24.55
C LEU A 159 -30.69 -16.35 25.45
N GLU A 160 -31.69 -15.61 24.95
CA GLU A 160 -32.94 -15.35 25.67
C GLU A 160 -33.74 -16.63 25.91
N LEU A 161 -33.85 -17.49 24.90
CA LEU A 161 -34.49 -18.80 25.01
C LEU A 161 -33.77 -19.68 26.05
N TRP A 162 -32.44 -19.74 26.00
CA TRP A 162 -31.65 -20.49 26.97
C TRP A 162 -31.83 -19.95 28.41
N LYS A 163 -31.82 -18.63 28.60
CA LYS A 163 -32.10 -18.01 29.90
C LYS A 163 -33.51 -18.32 30.40
N LYS A 164 -34.50 -18.39 29.51
CA LYS A 164 -35.87 -18.80 29.86
C LYS A 164 -35.91 -20.27 30.29
N GLN A 165 -35.30 -21.17 29.53
CA GLN A 165 -35.18 -22.58 29.89
C GLN A 165 -34.49 -22.80 31.24
N GLN A 166 -33.44 -22.02 31.55
CA GLN A 166 -32.79 -22.05 32.87
C GLN A 166 -33.74 -21.65 34.00
N ARG A 167 -34.49 -20.54 33.83
CA ARG A 167 -35.49 -20.10 34.80
C ARG A 167 -36.61 -21.13 34.99
N ASP A 168 -37.15 -21.66 33.89
CA ASP A 168 -38.20 -22.68 33.92
C ASP A 168 -37.70 -23.97 34.60
N ALA A 169 -36.44 -24.37 34.36
CA ALA A 169 -35.81 -25.52 35.02
C ALA A 169 -35.55 -25.29 36.51
N GLU A 170 -35.13 -24.09 36.92
CA GLU A 170 -35.01 -23.71 38.33
C GLU A 170 -36.37 -23.71 39.03
N GLU A 171 -37.41 -23.19 38.37
CA GLU A 171 -38.78 -23.16 38.89
C GLU A 171 -39.35 -24.56 39.03
N GLN A 172 -39.15 -25.44 38.04
CA GLN A 172 -39.50 -26.87 38.15
C GLN A 172 -38.77 -27.56 39.31
N LYS A 173 -37.48 -27.27 39.52
CA LYS A 173 -36.73 -27.79 40.68
C LYS A 173 -37.26 -27.26 42.01
N ARG A 174 -37.71 -26.00 42.07
CA ARG A 174 -38.36 -25.42 43.27
C ARG A 174 -39.70 -26.10 43.55
N VAL A 175 -40.53 -26.28 42.52
CA VAL A 175 -41.83 -26.97 42.63
C VAL A 175 -41.65 -28.44 43.04
N GLN A 176 -40.64 -29.14 42.51
CA GLN A 176 -40.29 -30.50 42.96
C GLN A 176 -39.88 -30.53 44.44
N LYS A 177 -39.02 -29.60 44.88
CA LYS A 177 -38.62 -29.46 46.29
C LYS A 177 -39.77 -29.10 47.23
N GLU A 178 -40.76 -28.35 46.78
CA GLU A 178 -41.95 -28.02 47.57
C GLU A 178 -43.03 -29.12 47.54
N GLY A 179 -43.01 -29.98 46.52
CA GLY A 179 -43.87 -31.16 46.41
C GLY A 179 -43.43 -32.35 47.28
N GLU A 180 -42.12 -32.54 47.47
CA GLU A 180 -41.55 -33.56 48.36
C GLU A 180 -42.08 -33.52 49.82
N PRO A 181 -42.13 -32.36 50.51
CA PRO A 181 -42.65 -32.29 51.88
C PRO A 181 -44.17 -32.54 51.96
N ARG A 182 -44.94 -32.32 50.88
CA ARG A 182 -46.38 -32.64 50.86
C ARG A 182 -46.64 -34.14 50.76
N GLN A 183 -45.86 -34.85 49.95
CA GLN A 183 -45.95 -36.31 49.86
C GLN A 183 -45.43 -36.99 51.12
N GLU A 184 -44.37 -36.46 51.73
CA GLU A 184 -43.87 -36.94 53.04
C GLU A 184 -44.87 -36.63 54.18
N ALA A 185 -45.53 -35.47 54.18
CA ALA A 185 -46.55 -35.12 55.16
C ALA A 185 -47.83 -35.97 55.03
N GLU A 186 -48.31 -36.25 53.81
CA GLU A 186 -49.43 -37.18 53.59
C GLU A 186 -49.08 -38.61 54.03
N GLN A 187 -47.85 -39.07 53.83
CA GLN A 187 -47.38 -40.36 54.33
C GLN A 187 -47.24 -40.38 55.86
N LEU A 188 -46.88 -39.26 56.48
CA LEU A 188 -46.82 -39.10 57.93
C LEU A 188 -48.20 -39.02 58.58
N GLU A 189 -49.18 -38.36 57.95
CA GLU A 189 -50.57 -38.33 58.42
C GLU A 189 -51.22 -39.71 58.34
N LYS A 190 -51.05 -40.44 57.23
CA LYS A 190 -51.50 -41.84 57.11
C LYS A 190 -50.85 -42.78 58.13
N LYS A 191 -49.64 -42.44 58.62
CA LYS A 191 -48.97 -43.15 59.73
C LYS A 191 -49.51 -42.73 61.11
N LYS A 192 -49.88 -41.46 61.30
CA LYS A 192 -50.45 -40.95 62.56
C LYS A 192 -51.88 -41.45 62.80
N GLU A 193 -52.71 -41.54 61.76
CA GLU A 193 -54.06 -42.11 61.87
C GLU A 193 -54.05 -43.60 62.27
N LYS A 194 -52.98 -44.34 61.92
CA LYS A 194 -52.81 -45.74 62.32
C LYS A 194 -52.30 -45.94 63.74
N MET A 195 -51.92 -44.87 64.47
CA MET A 195 -51.29 -44.98 65.78
C MET A 195 -52.11 -44.43 66.96
N SER A 196 -53.34 -43.94 66.75
CA SER A 196 -54.20 -43.46 67.84
C SER A 196 -55.25 -44.49 68.28
N THR A 197 -54.81 -45.67 68.75
CA THR A 197 -55.57 -46.50 69.70
C THR A 197 -54.58 -47.24 70.61
N THR A 198 -54.43 -46.76 71.86
CA THR A 198 -54.35 -47.50 73.14
C THR A 198 -53.71 -46.62 74.21
N ARG A 199 -54.27 -46.70 75.42
CA ARG A 199 -54.31 -45.73 76.52
C ARG A 199 -53.19 -45.89 77.59
N ILE A 200 -52.62 -44.74 78.05
CA ILE A 200 -52.42 -44.25 79.45
C ILE A 200 -51.46 -45.03 80.42
N PRO A 201 -50.78 -44.47 81.48
CA PRO A 201 -50.43 -43.09 81.89
C PRO A 201 -48.94 -42.80 82.28
N ASN A 202 -48.59 -41.50 82.27
CA ASN A 202 -47.73 -40.69 83.16
C ASN A 202 -46.79 -41.34 84.22
N LYS A 203 -45.51 -40.93 84.26
CA LYS A 203 -44.97 -39.87 85.18
C LYS A 203 -43.44 -39.67 85.05
N GLY A 204 -43.02 -38.40 85.12
CA GLY A 204 -41.74 -37.91 85.69
C GLY A 204 -40.46 -38.11 84.87
N ILE A 205 -39.85 -37.08 84.24
CA ILE A 205 -39.00 -36.02 84.84
C ILE A 205 -37.80 -36.60 85.58
N SER A 206 -36.53 -36.20 85.43
CA SER A 206 -35.75 -35.37 84.51
C SER A 206 -34.29 -35.40 85.03
N LYS A 207 -33.31 -35.09 84.17
CA LYS A 207 -31.92 -34.66 84.51
C LYS A 207 -31.04 -35.83 85.02
N THR A 208 -29.75 -35.91 84.71
CA THR A 208 -28.78 -34.82 84.71
C THR A 208 -27.55 -35.14 83.83
N ARG A 209 -26.99 -34.06 83.31
CA ARG A 209 -25.69 -33.92 82.65
C ARG A 209 -24.57 -33.97 83.69
N LEU A 210 -23.39 -34.39 83.23
CA LEU A 210 -22.02 -34.14 83.71
C LEU A 210 -21.29 -35.31 84.41
N GLN A 211 -20.17 -35.67 83.78
CA GLN A 211 -19.02 -36.48 84.23
C GLN A 211 -18.34 -35.86 85.48
N PRO A 212 -17.28 -36.42 86.15
CA PRO A 212 -16.29 -37.45 85.74
C PRO A 212 -15.86 -38.39 86.94
N PRO A 213 -14.61 -38.90 87.08
CA PRO A 213 -13.91 -39.96 86.32
C PRO A 213 -13.30 -41.11 87.18
N LYS A 214 -12.78 -42.14 86.48
CA LYS A 214 -11.59 -43.01 86.76
C LYS A 214 -11.50 -43.94 87.99
N GLY A 215 -11.12 -45.19 87.69
CA GLY A 215 -10.47 -46.19 88.57
C GLY A 215 -11.22 -47.53 88.55
N ARG A 216 -10.80 -48.55 87.77
CA ARG A 216 -9.89 -49.68 88.14
C ARG A 216 -10.35 -50.40 89.43
N ASP A 217 -10.61 -51.70 89.47
CA ASP A 217 -9.85 -52.82 88.93
C ASP A 217 -10.68 -54.13 88.83
N SER A 218 -10.17 -55.06 88.00
CA SER A 218 -10.07 -56.54 88.16
C SER A 218 -11.30 -57.31 88.63
N SER A 219 -11.69 -58.46 88.10
CA SER A 219 -11.04 -59.52 87.31
C SER A 219 -12.06 -60.66 87.25
N SER A 220 -11.99 -61.53 86.24
CA SER A 220 -12.51 -62.93 86.23
C SER A 220 -12.94 -63.26 84.79
N MET A 221 -12.69 -64.41 84.16
CA MET A 221 -12.10 -65.71 84.53
C MET A 221 -12.10 -66.52 83.21
N PHE A 222 -11.01 -67.23 82.89
CA PHE A 222 -10.94 -68.39 81.97
C PHE A 222 -11.37 -68.18 80.48
N SER A 223 -10.45 -68.12 79.52
CA SER A 223 -9.60 -69.19 78.92
C SER A 223 -10.26 -69.90 77.74
N GLU A 224 -9.73 -69.72 76.52
CA GLU A 224 -9.11 -70.82 75.74
C GLU A 224 -8.49 -70.30 74.44
N ASP A 225 -7.19 -70.61 74.30
CA ASP A 225 -6.34 -70.33 73.15
C ASP A 225 -6.67 -71.26 71.98
N LEU A 226 -6.96 -70.68 70.80
CA LEU A 226 -6.67 -71.33 69.53
C LEU A 226 -5.90 -70.36 68.64
N LYS A 227 -4.69 -70.80 68.28
CA LYS A 227 -3.72 -70.14 67.42
C LYS A 227 -4.35 -69.76 66.08
N GLU A 228 -4.64 -68.48 65.87
CA GLU A 228 -4.81 -67.92 64.53
C GLU A 228 -3.43 -67.57 63.96
N GLU A 229 -3.12 -68.15 62.80
CA GLU A 229 -1.96 -67.83 61.99
C GLU A 229 -1.87 -66.31 61.79
N GLN A 230 -0.70 -65.72 62.07
CA GLN A 230 -0.46 -64.30 61.85
C GLN A 230 -0.49 -63.99 60.35
N LEU A 231 -1.65 -63.58 59.83
CA LEU A 231 -1.72 -62.88 58.57
C LEU A 231 -1.11 -61.48 58.77
N PRO A 232 -0.18 -61.04 57.90
CA PRO A 232 0.43 -59.72 58.04
C PRO A 232 -0.66 -58.64 57.94
N ALA A 233 -0.59 -57.64 58.83
CA ALA A 233 -1.61 -56.60 58.94
C ALA A 233 -1.82 -55.88 57.60
N PRO A 234 -3.08 -55.65 57.17
CA PRO A 234 -3.36 -54.91 55.96
C PRO A 234 -2.84 -53.48 56.09
N ARG A 235 -2.18 -52.99 55.03
CA ARG A 235 -1.55 -51.66 55.00
C ARG A 235 -2.59 -50.58 55.33
N SER A 236 -2.20 -49.58 56.12
CA SER A 236 -3.11 -48.48 56.49
C SER A 236 -3.56 -47.69 55.25
N ALA A 237 -4.87 -47.50 55.12
CA ALA A 237 -5.44 -46.67 54.07
C ALA A 237 -5.21 -45.18 54.41
N ALA A 238 -4.45 -44.49 53.57
CA ALA A 238 -4.30 -43.04 53.65
C ALA A 238 -5.17 -42.37 52.58
N THR A 239 -6.05 -41.46 53.00
CA THR A 239 -6.85 -40.65 52.08
C THR A 239 -6.03 -39.47 51.58
N ILE A 240 -5.56 -39.55 50.34
CA ILE A 240 -4.88 -38.43 49.68
C ILE A 240 -5.95 -37.42 49.25
N LYS A 241 -5.90 -36.20 49.80
CA LYS A 241 -6.69 -35.08 49.28
C LYS A 241 -6.05 -34.58 47.99
N ILE A 242 -6.62 -34.98 46.86
CA ILE A 242 -6.25 -34.45 45.55
C ILE A 242 -7.02 -33.15 45.34
N ASN A 243 -6.32 -32.02 45.40
CA ASN A 243 -6.89 -30.75 44.97
C ASN A 243 -6.71 -30.66 43.45
N PHE A 244 -7.80 -30.84 42.71
CA PHE A 244 -7.80 -30.54 41.28
C PHE A 244 -7.74 -29.02 41.09
N THR A 245 -6.74 -28.55 40.35
CA THR A 245 -6.79 -27.21 39.78
C THR A 245 -8.05 -27.09 38.94
N SER A 246 -8.89 -26.09 39.23
CA SER A 246 -10.09 -25.84 38.45
C SER A 246 -9.69 -25.66 36.99
N ARG A 247 -10.30 -26.43 36.09
CA ARG A 247 -10.10 -26.27 34.64
C ARG A 247 -10.76 -24.98 34.20
N VAL A 248 -10.09 -23.87 34.41
CA VAL A 248 -10.34 -22.66 33.63
C VAL A 248 -9.55 -22.85 32.36
N PHE A 249 -10.18 -23.43 31.34
CA PHE A 249 -9.75 -23.12 29.98
C PHE A 249 -10.03 -21.62 29.85
N PRO A 250 -9.01 -20.75 29.67
CA PRO A 250 -9.30 -19.47 29.08
C PRO A 250 -9.84 -19.83 27.70
N THR A 251 -11.17 -19.87 27.53
CA THR A 251 -11.75 -19.69 26.21
C THR A 251 -11.08 -18.42 25.72
N PRO A 252 -10.24 -18.47 24.67
CA PRO A 252 -9.70 -17.25 24.14
C PRO A 252 -10.93 -16.41 23.83
N LEU A 253 -11.10 -15.27 24.51
CA LEU A 253 -11.97 -14.24 23.97
C LEU A 253 -11.47 -14.12 22.54
N ARG A 254 -12.35 -14.34 21.57
CA ARG A 254 -12.05 -14.08 20.18
C ARG A 254 -11.67 -12.61 20.14
N GLU A 255 -10.38 -12.32 20.31
CA GLU A 255 -9.81 -11.01 20.09
C GLU A 255 -10.24 -10.70 18.66
N SER A 256 -11.12 -9.72 18.55
CA SER A 256 -11.73 -9.37 17.29
C SER A 256 -10.60 -8.87 16.40
N ARG A 257 -10.04 -9.77 15.58
CA ARG A 257 -9.03 -9.46 14.55
C ARG A 257 -9.54 -8.47 13.50
N VAL A 258 -10.78 -7.99 13.64
CA VAL A 258 -11.37 -6.94 12.81
C VAL A 258 -10.48 -5.70 12.75
N ALA A 259 -9.87 -5.28 13.87
CA ALA A 259 -8.95 -4.14 13.84
C ALA A 259 -7.71 -4.44 12.97
N GLU A 260 -7.12 -5.63 13.12
CA GLU A 260 -5.97 -6.07 12.33
C GLU A 260 -6.31 -6.27 10.84
N GLU A 261 -7.50 -6.80 10.54
CA GLU A 261 -8.03 -6.99 9.19
C GLU A 261 -8.33 -5.65 8.51
N GLU A 262 -8.92 -4.68 9.23
CA GLU A 262 -9.14 -3.33 8.74
C GLU A 262 -7.84 -2.59 8.47
N GLU A 263 -6.85 -2.74 9.36
CA GLU A 263 -5.51 -2.19 9.15
C GLU A 263 -4.81 -2.84 7.96
N TRP A 264 -4.94 -4.14 7.78
CA TRP A 264 -4.38 -4.86 6.63
C TRP A 264 -5.02 -4.38 5.32
N LEU A 265 -6.35 -4.27 5.27
CA LEU A 265 -7.07 -3.73 4.11
C LEU A 265 -6.70 -2.27 3.83
N ARG A 266 -6.56 -1.43 4.86
CA ARG A 266 -6.10 -0.04 4.72
C ARG A 266 -4.69 0.03 4.12
N LYS A 267 -3.75 -0.75 4.66
CA LYS A 267 -2.37 -0.83 4.15
C LYS A 267 -2.34 -1.31 2.70
N GLN A 268 -3.19 -2.26 2.34
CA GLN A 268 -3.27 -2.77 0.98
C GLN A 268 -3.89 -1.76 0.00
N ALA A 269 -4.93 -1.04 0.42
CA ALA A 269 -5.54 0.03 -0.36
C ALA A 269 -4.61 1.25 -0.52
N GLU A 270 -3.82 1.56 0.50
CA GLU A 270 -2.78 2.60 0.45
C GLU A 270 -1.62 2.17 -0.48
N ALA A 271 -1.17 0.92 -0.41
CA ALA A 271 -0.19 0.36 -1.33
C ALA A 271 -0.68 0.37 -2.80
N ARG A 272 -1.97 0.05 -3.03
CA ARG A 272 -2.57 0.15 -4.37
C ARG A 272 -2.68 1.59 -4.86
N ARG A 273 -3.04 2.54 -3.97
CA ARG A 273 -3.09 3.97 -4.31
C ARG A 273 -1.72 4.53 -4.64
N THR A 274 -0.70 4.22 -3.84
CA THR A 274 0.68 4.65 -4.11
C THR A 274 1.22 4.04 -5.40
N ALA A 275 1.00 2.74 -5.64
CA ALA A 275 1.37 2.11 -6.91
C ALA A 275 0.63 2.70 -8.12
N SER A 276 -0.68 2.98 -8.00
CA SER A 276 -1.47 3.58 -9.08
C SER A 276 -1.13 5.04 -9.33
N ALA A 277 -0.79 5.81 -8.29
CA ALA A 277 -0.32 7.19 -8.41
C ALA A 277 1.05 7.24 -9.09
N ASP A 278 1.93 6.30 -8.74
CA ASP A 278 3.27 6.18 -9.35
C ASP A 278 3.20 5.79 -10.83
N VAL A 279 2.27 4.94 -11.24
CA VAL A 279 2.05 4.59 -12.67
C VAL A 279 1.53 5.79 -13.48
N PHE A 280 0.69 6.64 -12.89
CA PHE A 280 0.12 7.80 -13.59
C PHE A 280 1.17 8.89 -13.89
N ASP A 281 2.11 9.13 -12.96
CA ASP A 281 3.23 10.07 -13.16
C ASP A 281 4.22 9.58 -14.23
N LEU A 282 4.38 8.25 -14.39
CA LEU A 282 5.38 7.67 -15.29
C LEU A 282 5.00 7.70 -16.78
N GLU A 283 3.71 7.71 -17.10
CA GLU A 283 3.20 7.68 -18.47
C GLU A 283 3.38 9.02 -19.21
N ASP A 284 3.44 10.12 -18.45
CA ASP A 284 3.48 11.51 -18.95
C ASP A 284 4.92 12.05 -19.17
N LEU A 285 5.94 11.28 -18.81
CA LEU A 285 7.35 11.65 -19.03
C LEU A 285 7.71 11.63 -20.51
N LYS A 286 8.44 12.66 -20.96
CA LYS A 286 8.99 12.69 -22.33
C LYS A 286 9.96 11.50 -22.51
N GLU A 287 10.19 11.07 -23.75
CA GLU A 287 11.11 9.95 -24.05
C GLU A 287 12.49 10.11 -23.39
N GLU A 288 13.00 11.34 -23.32
CA GLU A 288 14.26 11.66 -22.62
C GLU A 288 14.18 11.43 -21.11
N GLU A 289 13.05 11.75 -20.48
CA GLU A 289 12.86 11.61 -19.04
C GLU A 289 12.59 10.16 -18.60
N LYS A 290 12.35 9.25 -19.56
CA LYS A 290 12.31 7.80 -19.31
C LYS A 290 13.69 7.18 -19.11
N ASN A 291 14.78 7.94 -19.37
CA ASN A 291 16.12 7.48 -19.07
C ASN A 291 16.51 7.86 -17.61
N PRO A 292 16.82 6.88 -16.74
CA PRO A 292 17.22 7.15 -15.36
C PRO A 292 18.49 8.00 -15.26
N ASP A 293 19.42 7.89 -16.22
CA ASP A 293 20.64 8.70 -16.24
C ASP A 293 20.36 10.18 -16.52
N TRP A 294 19.39 10.48 -17.39
CA TRP A 294 18.98 11.85 -17.65
C TRP A 294 18.35 12.49 -16.42
N LEU A 295 17.49 11.76 -15.70
CA LEU A 295 16.88 12.24 -14.45
C LEU A 295 17.92 12.41 -13.33
N LYS A 296 18.91 11.52 -13.26
CA LYS A 296 20.07 11.68 -12.37
C LYS A 296 20.79 12.98 -12.65
N ASP A 297 21.09 13.28 -13.91
CA ASP A 297 21.81 14.50 -14.30
C ASP A 297 20.98 15.77 -14.07
N LYS A 298 19.65 15.70 -14.29
CA LYS A 298 18.71 16.76 -13.91
C LYS A 298 18.73 17.01 -12.41
N GLY A 299 18.69 15.94 -11.60
CA GLY A 299 18.81 16.02 -10.15
C GLY A 299 20.15 16.63 -9.71
N ASN A 300 21.25 16.27 -10.36
CA ASN A 300 22.58 16.82 -10.08
C ASN A 300 22.63 18.33 -10.37
N LYS A 301 22.03 18.78 -11.48
CA LYS A 301 21.93 20.21 -11.82
C LYS A 301 21.11 20.96 -10.77
N LEU A 302 19.96 20.42 -10.37
CA LEU A 302 19.11 21.03 -9.33
C LEU A 302 19.80 21.09 -7.96
N PHE A 303 20.57 20.06 -7.62
CA PHE A 303 21.40 20.05 -6.42
C PHE A 303 22.46 21.16 -6.47
N ALA A 304 23.14 21.31 -7.61
CA ALA A 304 24.14 22.37 -7.81
C ALA A 304 23.53 23.78 -7.73
N THR A 305 22.27 23.96 -8.14
CA THR A 305 21.55 25.24 -7.98
C THR A 305 20.95 25.44 -6.58
N GLY A 306 21.20 24.52 -5.63
CA GLY A 306 20.67 24.59 -4.26
C GLY A 306 19.19 24.22 -4.11
N ASN A 307 18.52 23.78 -5.18
CA ASN A 307 17.14 23.33 -5.12
C ASN A 307 17.06 21.85 -4.73
N TYR A 308 17.24 21.58 -3.44
CA TYR A 308 17.28 20.21 -2.92
C TYR A 308 15.93 19.48 -3.01
N LEU A 309 14.81 20.18 -2.83
CA LEU A 309 13.48 19.58 -2.96
C LEU A 309 13.20 19.11 -4.39
N GLY A 310 13.51 19.96 -5.39
CA GLY A 310 13.42 19.59 -6.80
C GLY A 310 14.37 18.44 -7.17
N ALA A 311 15.59 18.44 -6.62
CA ALA A 311 16.53 17.35 -6.82
C ALA A 311 16.01 16.01 -6.26
N VAL A 312 15.44 16.01 -5.05
CA VAL A 312 14.78 14.82 -4.46
C VAL A 312 13.66 14.31 -5.37
N ALA A 313 12.81 15.20 -5.88
CA ALA A 313 11.73 14.81 -6.80
C ALA A 313 12.27 14.15 -8.08
N ALA A 314 13.34 14.70 -8.68
CA ALA A 314 13.98 14.13 -9.85
C ALA A 314 14.62 12.75 -9.56
N TYR A 315 15.29 12.59 -8.42
CA TYR A 315 15.84 11.29 -8.01
C TYR A 315 14.75 10.28 -7.67
N ASN A 316 13.62 10.70 -7.07
CA ASN A 316 12.49 9.82 -6.83
C ASN A 316 11.93 9.25 -8.13
N LEU A 317 11.75 10.09 -9.14
CA LEU A 317 11.34 9.65 -10.47
C LEU A 317 12.38 8.69 -11.08
N ALA A 318 13.68 8.99 -10.95
CA ALA A 318 14.74 8.12 -11.43
C ALA A 318 14.72 6.73 -10.75
N LEU A 319 14.47 6.71 -9.44
CA LEU A 319 14.36 5.47 -8.65
C LEU A 319 13.10 4.67 -8.97
N ARG A 320 12.00 5.33 -9.35
CA ARG A 320 10.80 4.64 -9.86
C ARG A 320 11.08 3.91 -11.18
N LEU A 321 11.92 4.48 -12.04
CA LEU A 321 12.33 3.85 -13.29
C LEU A 321 13.38 2.74 -13.08
N ASN A 322 14.39 2.99 -12.25
CA ASN A 322 15.43 2.02 -11.93
C ASN A 322 15.84 2.12 -10.46
N ASN A 323 15.39 1.15 -9.67
CA ASN A 323 15.69 1.03 -8.25
C ASN A 323 16.99 0.28 -7.94
N GLN A 324 17.74 -0.15 -8.95
CA GLN A 324 19.00 -0.90 -8.78
C GLN A 324 20.25 -0.03 -8.90
N LEU A 325 20.10 1.30 -8.98
CA LEU A 325 21.21 2.25 -9.11
C LEU A 325 21.60 2.84 -7.74
N PRO A 326 22.72 2.43 -7.11
CA PRO A 326 23.11 2.94 -5.79
C PRO A 326 23.41 4.44 -5.78
N LEU A 327 23.88 4.97 -6.91
CA LEU A 327 24.22 6.39 -7.07
C LEU A 327 23.00 7.32 -6.89
N LEU A 328 21.80 6.85 -7.27
CA LEU A 328 20.56 7.63 -7.11
C LEU A 328 20.20 7.78 -5.63
N TYR A 329 20.25 6.67 -4.86
CA TYR A 329 20.04 6.69 -3.42
C TYR A 329 21.09 7.56 -2.71
N LEU A 330 22.36 7.42 -3.10
CA LEU A 330 23.43 8.25 -2.58
C LEU A 330 23.17 9.75 -2.79
N ASN A 331 22.82 10.17 -4.00
CA ASN A 331 22.58 11.57 -4.31
C ASN A 331 21.30 12.09 -3.64
N ARG A 332 20.26 11.26 -3.51
CA ARG A 332 19.05 11.58 -2.74
C ARG A 332 19.36 11.74 -1.25
N ALA A 333 20.19 10.88 -0.65
CA ALA A 333 20.65 11.00 0.73
C ALA A 333 21.40 12.33 0.96
N ALA A 334 22.24 12.76 0.02
CA ALA A 334 22.93 14.05 0.10
C ALA A 334 21.93 15.22 0.11
N CYS A 335 20.87 15.17 -0.70
CA CYS A 335 19.80 16.17 -0.65
C CYS A 335 19.06 16.15 0.69
N HIS A 336 18.78 14.96 1.23
CA HIS A 336 18.12 14.81 2.53
C HIS A 336 18.94 15.35 3.69
N LEU A 337 20.27 15.19 3.66
CA LEU A 337 21.17 15.84 4.62
C LEU A 337 21.05 17.37 4.57
N GLN A 338 21.05 17.97 3.37
CA GLN A 338 20.90 19.42 3.21
C GLN A 338 19.53 19.92 3.67
N LEU A 339 18.49 19.10 3.50
CA LEU A 339 17.12 19.39 3.97
C LEU A 339 16.88 19.04 5.45
N ARG A 340 17.90 18.57 6.18
CA ARG A 340 17.79 18.08 7.57
C ARG A 340 16.80 16.92 7.78
N ASN A 341 16.53 16.15 6.73
CA ASN A 341 15.71 14.94 6.77
C ASN A 341 16.59 13.72 7.10
N PHE A 342 17.15 13.69 8.31
CA PHE A 342 18.21 12.74 8.67
C PHE A 342 17.78 11.27 8.62
N HIS A 343 16.57 10.93 9.07
CA HIS A 343 16.05 9.55 8.98
C HIS A 343 16.01 9.04 7.53
N LYS A 344 15.51 9.86 6.59
CA LYS A 344 15.47 9.49 5.17
C LYS A 344 16.87 9.37 4.56
N ALA A 345 17.81 10.22 5.00
CA ALA A 345 19.20 10.11 4.59
C ALA A 345 19.85 8.78 5.04
N ILE A 346 19.50 8.30 6.25
CA ILE A 346 19.97 7.01 6.78
C ILE A 346 19.38 5.84 5.99
N GLU A 347 18.08 5.87 5.71
CA GLU A 347 17.40 4.86 4.89
C GLU A 347 18.03 4.75 3.50
N ASP A 348 18.21 5.88 2.82
CA ASP A 348 18.80 5.93 1.48
C ASP A 348 20.26 5.47 1.46
N SER A 349 21.06 5.92 2.44
CA SER A 349 22.47 5.52 2.51
C SER A 349 22.61 4.03 2.83
N SER A 350 21.71 3.48 3.66
CA SER A 350 21.67 2.04 3.95
C SER A 350 21.25 1.24 2.72
N LYS A 351 20.24 1.68 1.97
CA LYS A 351 19.84 1.05 0.71
C LYS A 351 20.95 1.09 -0.34
N ALA A 352 21.69 2.19 -0.42
CA ALA A 352 22.85 2.28 -1.29
C ALA A 352 23.92 1.26 -0.90
N LEU A 353 24.22 1.09 0.38
CA LEU A 353 25.19 0.10 0.86
C LEU A 353 24.76 -1.34 0.55
N GLU A 354 23.48 -1.67 0.70
CA GLU A 354 22.93 -2.98 0.31
C GLU A 354 23.15 -3.28 -1.18
N LEU A 355 22.98 -2.29 -2.05
CA LEU A 355 23.15 -2.44 -3.49
C LEU A 355 24.63 -2.40 -3.94
N LEU A 356 25.54 -1.93 -3.08
CA LEU A 356 26.98 -1.87 -3.36
C LEU A 356 27.73 -3.16 -3.00
N VAL A 357 27.03 -4.29 -2.98
CA VAL A 357 27.56 -5.63 -2.76
C VAL A 357 27.64 -6.37 -4.11
N PRO A 358 28.78 -6.99 -4.47
CA PRO A 358 30.00 -7.15 -3.68
C PRO A 358 30.88 -5.89 -3.61
N ALA A 359 31.73 -5.84 -2.59
CA ALA A 359 32.75 -4.80 -2.43
C ALA A 359 33.83 -4.94 -3.52
N VAL A 360 33.88 -4.00 -4.45
CA VAL A 360 34.86 -3.97 -5.56
C VAL A 360 35.58 -2.61 -5.57
N ALA A 361 36.79 -2.53 -6.11
CA ALA A 361 37.54 -1.27 -6.22
C ALA A 361 36.75 -0.19 -7.00
N ALA A 362 35.99 -0.58 -8.03
CA ALA A 362 35.18 0.35 -8.82
C ALA A 362 34.08 1.08 -8.01
N ASN A 363 33.57 0.46 -6.94
CA ASN A 363 32.50 1.00 -6.11
C ASN A 363 32.97 1.50 -4.74
N GLU A 364 34.29 1.53 -4.51
CA GLU A 364 34.94 1.97 -3.28
C GLU A 364 34.52 3.39 -2.87
N ASN A 365 34.67 4.35 -3.80
CA ASN A 365 34.28 5.74 -3.59
C ASN A 365 32.79 5.90 -3.24
N ALA A 366 31.91 5.07 -3.80
CA ALA A 366 30.49 5.11 -3.52
C ALA A 366 30.18 4.57 -2.12
N ARG A 367 30.86 3.48 -1.71
CA ARG A 367 30.74 2.90 -0.36
C ARG A 367 31.23 3.86 0.71
N VAL A 368 32.38 4.50 0.51
CA VAL A 368 32.91 5.55 1.41
C VAL A 368 31.88 6.68 1.57
N LYS A 369 31.35 7.21 0.47
CA LYS A 369 30.33 8.27 0.51
C LYS A 369 29.06 7.83 1.23
N ALA A 370 28.64 6.57 1.08
CA ALA A 370 27.44 6.05 1.74
C ALA A 370 27.63 5.98 3.27
N HIS A 371 28.77 5.43 3.72
CA HIS A 371 29.13 5.40 5.14
C HIS A 371 29.24 6.80 5.73
N VAL A 372 29.96 7.72 5.05
CA VAL A 372 30.08 9.10 5.53
C VAL A 372 28.72 9.78 5.64
N ARG A 373 27.86 9.69 4.60
CA ARG A 373 26.53 10.33 4.63
C ARG A 373 25.63 9.76 5.72
N ARG A 374 25.66 8.44 5.93
CA ARG A 374 24.91 7.79 7.00
C ARG A 374 25.44 8.17 8.37
N GLY A 375 26.76 8.18 8.54
CA GLY A 375 27.43 8.59 9.77
C GLY A 375 27.15 10.05 10.12
N THR A 376 27.22 10.96 9.14
CA THR A 376 26.82 12.37 9.33
C THR A 376 25.37 12.48 9.77
N ALA A 377 24.44 11.74 9.15
CA ALA A 377 23.04 11.75 9.56
C ALA A 377 22.84 11.24 10.99
N PHE A 378 23.56 10.19 11.40
CA PHE A 378 23.53 9.70 12.79
C PHE A 378 24.06 10.74 13.78
N CYS A 379 25.20 11.38 13.49
CA CYS A 379 25.72 12.44 14.34
C CYS A 379 24.77 13.64 14.46
N GLN A 380 24.05 14.00 13.38
CA GLN A 380 23.03 15.06 13.43
C GLN A 380 21.78 14.67 14.23
N LEU A 381 21.56 13.37 14.45
CA LEU A 381 20.54 12.83 15.35
C LEU A 381 21.09 12.55 16.77
N GLU A 382 22.30 13.00 17.08
CA GLU A 382 23.01 12.77 18.35
C GLU A 382 23.33 11.30 18.65
N LEU A 383 23.23 10.44 17.64
CA LEU A 383 23.64 9.02 17.67
C LEU A 383 25.12 8.90 17.31
N TYR A 384 25.97 9.46 18.15
CA TYR A 384 27.41 9.61 17.87
C TYR A 384 28.15 8.28 17.80
N THR A 385 27.71 7.27 18.55
CA THR A 385 28.32 5.93 18.57
C THR A 385 28.15 5.21 17.23
N GLU A 386 26.95 5.24 16.67
CA GLU A 386 26.59 4.69 15.36
C GLU A 386 27.27 5.49 14.25
N GLY A 387 27.29 6.82 14.40
CA GLY A 387 28.03 7.72 13.52
C GLY A 387 29.51 7.33 13.44
N LEU A 388 30.18 7.17 14.58
CA LEU A 388 31.60 6.80 14.65
C LEU A 388 31.88 5.46 13.96
N GLN A 389 31.02 4.46 14.15
CA GLN A 389 31.16 3.16 13.49
C GLN A 389 31.15 3.28 11.95
N ASP A 390 30.30 4.15 11.42
CA ASP A 390 30.23 4.43 9.98
C ASP A 390 31.46 5.18 9.48
N TYR A 391 31.96 6.17 10.22
CA TYR A 391 33.20 6.87 9.89
C TYR A 391 34.42 5.93 9.94
N GLU A 392 34.49 5.02 10.92
CA GLU A 392 35.53 3.98 10.99
C GLU A 392 35.40 2.96 9.85
N ALA A 393 34.19 2.62 9.43
CA ALA A 393 33.96 1.81 8.24
C ALA A 393 34.44 2.52 6.96
N ALA A 394 34.22 3.84 6.85
CA ALA A 394 34.72 4.64 5.75
C ALA A 394 36.26 4.70 5.74
N LEU A 395 36.92 4.87 6.89
CA LEU A 395 38.39 4.86 7.03
C LEU A 395 39.02 3.49 6.73
N ARG A 396 38.33 2.39 7.05
CA ARG A 396 38.78 1.04 6.66
C ARG A 396 38.82 0.85 5.14
N ILE A 397 37.97 1.59 4.41
CA ILE A 397 37.94 1.56 2.95
C ILE A 397 38.97 2.56 2.39
N ASP A 398 38.88 3.83 2.77
CA ASP A 398 39.78 4.91 2.34
C ASP A 398 40.58 5.46 3.53
N GLY A 399 41.64 4.73 3.92
CA GLY A 399 42.48 5.06 5.07
C GLY A 399 43.41 6.25 4.86
N LYS A 400 43.38 6.92 3.70
CA LYS A 400 44.22 8.09 3.40
C LYS A 400 43.46 9.41 3.53
N ASN A 401 42.16 9.36 3.78
CA ASN A 401 41.32 10.55 3.76
C ASN A 401 41.34 11.31 5.09
N LYS A 402 42.18 12.34 5.14
CA LYS A 402 42.36 13.21 6.32
C LYS A 402 41.05 13.83 6.81
N THR A 403 40.12 14.18 5.91
CA THR A 403 38.86 14.83 6.35
C THR A 403 37.99 13.86 7.15
N ILE A 404 37.92 12.59 6.72
CA ILE A 404 37.16 11.55 7.43
C ILE A 404 37.83 11.23 8.76
N GLU A 405 39.16 11.23 8.81
CA GLU A 405 39.94 11.02 10.03
C GLU A 405 39.69 12.13 11.06
N GLU A 406 39.79 13.40 10.64
CA GLU A 406 39.49 14.56 11.49
C GLU A 406 38.06 14.54 12.01
N ASP A 407 37.07 14.21 11.16
CA ASP A 407 35.68 14.13 11.57
C ASP A 407 35.43 12.98 12.55
N ALA A 408 36.02 11.80 12.31
CA ALA A 408 35.97 10.69 13.25
C ALA A 408 36.57 11.07 14.61
N GLU A 409 37.65 11.84 14.62
CA GLU A 409 38.33 12.28 15.83
C GLU A 409 37.54 13.33 16.60
N LYS A 410 36.86 14.25 15.91
CA LYS A 410 35.88 15.17 16.52
C LYS A 410 34.77 14.39 17.20
N ILE A 411 34.20 13.38 16.53
CA ILE A 411 33.15 12.53 17.10
C ILE A 411 33.68 11.77 18.33
N ARG A 412 34.90 11.21 18.28
CA ARG A 412 35.54 10.54 19.44
C ARG A 412 35.66 11.47 20.65
N ARG A 413 36.15 12.70 20.44
CA ARG A 413 36.29 13.70 21.49
C ARG A 413 34.94 14.12 22.08
N LEU A 414 33.92 14.24 21.22
CA LEU A 414 32.55 14.54 21.64
C LEU A 414 31.98 13.45 22.54
N ILE A 415 32.16 12.17 22.17
CA ILE A 415 31.75 11.02 22.99
C ILE A 415 32.50 10.99 24.34
N GLN A 416 33.79 11.36 24.33
CA GLN A 416 34.61 11.43 25.55
C GLN A 416 34.31 12.68 26.42
N GLY A 417 33.44 13.59 25.98
CA GLY A 417 33.10 14.82 26.70
C GLY A 417 34.24 15.84 26.78
N THR A 418 35.22 15.77 25.87
CA THR A 418 36.43 16.62 25.89
C THR A 418 36.33 17.88 25.03
N MET A 419 35.14 18.17 24.47
CA MET A 419 34.91 19.37 23.68
C MET A 419 34.83 20.58 24.62
N GLN A 420 35.89 21.40 24.62
CA GLN A 420 35.83 22.75 25.15
C GLN A 420 35.01 23.61 24.19
N ASP A 421 33.82 24.02 24.61
CA ASP A 421 33.02 25.03 23.92
C ASP A 421 33.91 26.27 23.68
N SER A 422 34.15 26.60 22.41
CA SER A 422 34.92 27.78 21.98
C SER A 422 33.99 28.80 21.35
#